data_AF-A0A510IUY1-F1
#
_entry.id   AF-A0A510IUY1-F1
#
_cell.length_a   1.000
_cell.length_b   1.000
_cell.length_c   1.000
_cell.angle_alpha   90.00
_cell.angle_beta   90.00
_cell.angle_gamma   90.00
#
_symmetry.space_group_name_H-M   'P 1'
#
loop_
_entity.id
_entity.type
_entity.pdbx_description
1 polymer ?
#
loop_
_entity_poly.entity_id
_entity_poly.type
_entity_poly.pdbx_seq_one_letter_code
_entity_poly.pdbx_strand_id
1 'polypeptide(L)'
;MKKLIALAVILSLTSYSQAEETVTGVLEEEISENFETGEIDHRFSIKDETSGRYYFVDAKEIKGKGMKSGERVRILGEQEKNRRIRIRESQRIRLEE
;
A
#
# COMPACT_ATOMS: atom_id res chain seq x y z
N MET A 1 34.36 14.39 19.29
CA MET A 1 34.29 13.74 17.95
C MET A 1 33.67 12.34 17.98
N LYS A 2 34.15 11.39 18.79
CA LYS A 2 33.58 10.02 18.85
C LYS A 2 32.07 9.93 19.15
N LYS A 3 31.53 10.85 19.97
CA LYS A 3 30.10 10.90 20.32
C LYS A 3 29.18 11.37 19.18
N LEU A 4 29.68 12.18 18.25
CA LEU A 4 28.90 12.70 17.12
C LEU A 4 28.71 11.66 16.01
N ILE A 5 29.71 10.80 15.81
CA ILE A 5 29.64 9.70 14.84
C ILE A 5 28.60 8.66 15.27
N ALA A 6 28.55 8.33 16.57
CA ALA A 6 27.55 7.42 17.11
C ALA A 6 26.12 7.94 16.89
N LEU A 7 25.91 9.26 17.03
CA LEU A 7 24.60 9.87 16.82
C LEU A 7 24.16 9.79 15.34
N ALA A 8 25.08 10.01 14.41
CA ALA A 8 24.81 9.90 12.97
C ALA A 8 24.45 8.47 12.55
N VAL A 9 25.07 7.45 13.16
CA VAL A 9 24.77 6.03 12.87
C VAL A 9 23.41 5.61 13.42
N ILE A 10 23.01 6.12 14.59
CA ILE A 10 21.68 5.83 15.16
C ILE A 10 20.58 6.47 14.31
N LEU A 11 20.80 7.71 13.83
CA LEU A 11 19.87 8.40 12.93
C LEU A 11 19.71 7.69 11.58
N SER A 12 20.77 7.12 11.00
CA SER A 12 20.68 6.41 9.73
C SER A 12 19.97 5.05 9.84
N LEU A 13 20.07 4.39 10.99
CA LEU A 13 19.37 3.12 11.26
C LEU A 13 17.85 3.28 11.41
N THR A 14 17.36 4.45 11.85
CA THR A 14 15.91 4.68 12.01
C THR A 14 15.16 4.92 10.69
N SER A 15 15.87 5.24 9.60
CA SER A 15 15.25 5.59 8.30
C SER A 15 14.91 4.39 7.42
N TYR A 16 15.37 3.18 7.78
CA TYR A 16 15.20 1.96 6.97
C TYR A 16 13.97 1.12 7.33
N SER A 17 13.13 1.57 8.26
CA SER A 17 11.94 0.83 8.69
C SER A 17 10.67 1.26 7.95
N GLN A 18 10.73 1.60 6.66
CA GLN A 18 9.54 1.48 5.82
C GLN A 18 9.40 -0.01 5.49
N ALA A 19 8.66 -0.71 6.35
CA ALA A 19 8.45 -2.15 6.21
C ALA A 19 7.77 -2.40 4.87
N GLU A 20 8.46 -3.12 3.98
CA GLU A 20 7.83 -3.67 2.79
C GLU A 20 6.79 -4.71 3.23
N GLU A 21 5.61 -4.65 2.64
CA GLU A 21 4.48 -5.52 2.93
C GLU A 21 3.98 -6.13 1.63
N THR A 22 3.70 -7.44 1.67
CA THR A 22 3.06 -8.16 0.57
C THR A 22 1.61 -8.43 0.95
N VAL A 23 0.69 -7.95 0.12
CA VAL A 23 -0.76 -8.16 0.28
C VAL A 23 -1.30 -8.93 -0.91
N THR A 24 -2.08 -9.97 -0.63
CA THR A 24 -2.77 -10.74 -1.67
C THR A 24 -4.26 -10.73 -1.42
N GLY A 25 -5.06 -10.33 -2.41
CA GLY A 25 -6.51 -10.28 -2.27
C GLY A 25 -7.20 -9.74 -3.51
N VAL A 26 -8.51 -9.48 -3.39
CA VAL A 26 -9.33 -8.91 -4.45
C VAL A 26 -9.35 -7.39 -4.32
N LEU A 27 -9.20 -6.68 -5.44
CA LEU A 27 -9.35 -5.23 -5.51
C LEU A 27 -10.82 -4.82 -5.40
N GLU A 28 -11.15 -3.98 -4.43
CA GLU A 28 -12.48 -3.37 -4.29
C GLU A 28 -12.33 -1.84 -4.41
N GLU A 29 -13.03 -1.22 -5.36
CA GLU A 29 -12.93 0.23 -5.60
C GLU A 29 -13.77 1.01 -4.56
N GLU A 30 -13.15 2.01 -3.93
CA GLU A 30 -13.76 2.86 -2.91
C GLU A 30 -13.59 4.34 -3.27
N ILE A 31 -14.68 5.10 -3.17
CA ILE A 31 -14.69 6.56 -3.30
C ILE A 31 -15.30 7.12 -2.02
N SER A 32 -14.56 8.00 -1.35
CA SER A 32 -15.04 8.70 -0.16
C SER A 32 -14.87 10.20 -0.31
N GLU A 33 -15.84 10.97 0.16
CA GLU A 33 -15.83 12.42 0.17
C GLU A 33 -15.83 12.92 1.62
N ASN A 34 -14.94 13.86 1.93
CA ASN A 34 -15.00 14.60 3.17
C ASN A 34 -15.99 15.76 3.00
N PHE A 35 -17.17 15.67 3.62
CA PHE A 35 -18.21 16.69 3.52
C PHE A 35 -17.84 18.06 4.10
N GLU A 36 -16.85 18.14 4.99
CA GLU A 36 -16.40 19.42 5.56
C GLU A 36 -15.44 20.15 4.63
N THR A 37 -14.57 19.42 3.93
CA THR A 37 -13.51 19.98 3.08
C THR A 37 -13.79 19.87 1.58
N GLY A 38 -14.75 19.04 1.18
CA GLY A 38 -15.01 18.67 -0.22
C GLY A 38 -13.93 17.77 -0.84
N GLU A 39 -13.00 17.24 -0.04
CA GLU A 39 -11.91 16.40 -0.52
C GLU A 39 -12.40 15.00 -0.90
N ILE A 40 -12.08 14.55 -2.12
CA ILE A 40 -12.43 13.22 -2.62
C ILE A 40 -11.20 12.32 -2.56
N ASP A 41 -11.26 11.26 -1.75
CA ASP A 41 -10.25 10.19 -1.71
C ASP A 41 -10.75 9.00 -2.54
N HIS A 42 -10.03 8.69 -3.62
CA HIS A 42 -10.32 7.59 -4.53
C HIS A 42 -9.23 6.54 -4.43
N ARG A 43 -9.60 5.35 -3.95
CA ARG A 43 -8.67 4.27 -3.65
C ARG A 43 -9.25 2.90 -3.97
N PHE A 44 -8.41 1.88 -3.94
CA PHE A 44 -8.83 0.50 -3.85
C PHE A 44 -8.55 0.00 -2.43
N SER A 45 -9.45 -0.80 -1.90
CA SER A 45 -9.17 -1.65 -0.75
C SER A 45 -8.83 -3.06 -1.20
N ILE A 46 -8.01 -3.72 -0.39
CA ILE A 46 -7.61 -5.11 -0.56
C ILE A 46 -7.66 -5.76 0.81
N LYS A 47 -8.51 -6.76 0.95
CA LYS A 47 -8.48 -7.63 2.13
C LYS A 47 -7.42 -8.69 1.90
N ASP A 48 -6.34 -8.62 2.68
CA ASP A 48 -5.28 -9.60 2.63
C ASP A 48 -5.82 -10.98 3.04
N GLU A 49 -5.62 -11.97 2.18
CA GLU A 49 -6.12 -13.33 2.37
C GLU A 49 -5.42 -14.07 3.52
N THR A 50 -4.19 -13.67 3.86
CA THR A 50 -3.41 -14.32 4.92
C THR A 50 -3.81 -13.77 6.29
N SER A 51 -3.80 -12.45 6.45
CA SER A 51 -4.03 -11.77 7.72
C SER A 51 -5.48 -11.35 7.95
N GLY A 52 -6.32 -11.36 6.91
CA GLY A 52 -7.69 -10.88 6.94
C GLY A 52 -7.82 -9.35 7.08
N ARG A 53 -6.70 -8.61 7.06
CA ARG A 53 -6.66 -7.17 7.25
C ARG A 53 -6.90 -6.43 5.95
N TYR A 54 -7.52 -5.25 6.05
CA TYR A 54 -7.71 -4.35 4.92
C TYR A 54 -6.53 -3.41 4.76
N TYR A 55 -6.10 -3.26 3.52
CA TYR A 55 -5.09 -2.32 3.04
C TYR A 55 -5.65 -1.46 1.93
N PHE A 56 -5.07 -0.29 1.72
CA PHE A 56 -5.55 0.68 0.74
C PHE A 56 -4.47 1.04 -0.26
N VAL A 57 -4.84 1.24 -1.51
CA VAL A 57 -3.92 1.61 -2.59
C VAL A 57 -4.57 2.72 -3.42
N ASP A 58 -3.78 3.69 -3.88
CA ASP A 58 -4.30 4.80 -4.67
C ASP A 58 -4.92 4.30 -6.00
N ALA A 59 -6.13 4.79 -6.33
CA ALA A 59 -6.82 4.37 -7.53
C ALA A 59 -6.08 4.72 -8.82
N LYS A 60 -5.33 5.83 -8.83
CA LYS A 60 -4.51 6.24 -9.96
C LYS A 60 -3.36 5.25 -10.20
N GLU A 61 -2.76 4.72 -9.14
CA GLU A 61 -1.64 3.78 -9.25
C GLU A 61 -2.11 2.42 -9.79
N ILE A 62 -3.22 1.89 -9.25
CA ILE A 62 -3.85 0.65 -9.71
C ILE A 62 -4.29 0.76 -11.18
N LYS A 63 -5.01 1.82 -11.54
CA LYS A 63 -5.48 2.05 -12.91
C LYS A 63 -4.33 2.29 -13.89
N GLY A 64 -3.25 2.97 -13.45
CA GLY A 64 -2.03 3.14 -14.23
C GLY A 64 -1.34 1.82 -14.58
N LYS A 65 -1.49 0.79 -13.74
CA LYS A 65 -1.02 -0.59 -13.99
C LYS A 65 -2.06 -1.42 -14.78
N GLY A 66 -3.16 -0.79 -15.20
CA GLY A 66 -4.26 -1.39 -15.96
C GLY A 66 -5.13 -2.33 -15.16
N MET A 67 -5.01 -2.37 -13.84
CA MET A 67 -5.79 -3.27 -12.98
C MET A 67 -7.18 -2.69 -12.70
N LYS A 68 -8.13 -3.56 -12.36
CA LYS A 68 -9.54 -3.18 -12.18
C LYS A 68 -10.14 -3.81 -10.92
N SER A 69 -11.25 -3.22 -10.48
CA SER A 69 -12.09 -3.79 -9.41
C SER A 69 -12.50 -5.22 -9.77
N GLY A 70 -12.51 -6.11 -8.77
CA GLY A 70 -12.79 -7.53 -8.91
C GLY A 70 -11.60 -8.39 -9.35
N GLU A 71 -10.47 -7.80 -9.74
CA GLU A 71 -9.27 -8.59 -10.03
C GLU A 71 -8.59 -9.05 -8.73
N ARG A 72 -8.22 -10.33 -8.67
CA ARG A 72 -7.36 -10.87 -7.62
C ARG A 72 -5.90 -10.53 -7.94
N VAL A 73 -5.21 -9.90 -7.00
CA VAL A 73 -3.85 -9.40 -7.19
C VAL A 73 -2.95 -9.74 -6.01
N ARG A 74 -1.65 -9.76 -6.28
CA ARG A 74 -0.60 -9.71 -5.26
C ARG A 74 0.18 -8.43 -5.44
N ILE A 75 0.28 -7.64 -4.37
CA ILE A 75 0.99 -6.35 -4.35
C ILE A 75 2.10 -6.43 -3.30
N LEU A 76 3.31 -6.08 -3.72
CA LEU A 76 4.43 -5.79 -2.82
C LEU A 76 4.60 -4.27 -2.80
N GLY A 77 4.65 -3.68 -1.62
CA GLY A 77 4.78 -2.24 -1.50
C GLY A 77 5.26 -1.76 -0.14
N GLU A 78 5.51 -0.46 -0.04
CA GLU A 78 5.92 0.18 1.21
C GLU A 78 4.67 0.57 2.00
N GLN A 79 4.64 0.21 3.28
CA GLN A 79 3.54 0.59 4.14
C GLN A 79 3.62 2.09 4.50
N GLU A 80 2.55 2.80 4.18
CA GLU A 80 2.32 4.18 4.55
C GLU A 80 1.32 4.29 5.73
N LYS A 81 1.00 5.53 6.12
CA LYS A 81 0.00 5.78 7.17
C LYS A 81 -1.36 5.19 6.80
N ASN A 82 -2.16 4.87 7.81
CA ASN A 82 -3.53 4.38 7.66
C ASN A 82 -3.66 3.09 6.83
N ARG A 83 -2.62 2.23 6.83
CA ARG A 83 -2.59 0.97 6.06
C ARG A 83 -2.66 1.20 4.54
N ARG A 84 -2.24 2.38 4.09
CA ARG A 84 -2.04 2.64 2.66
C ARG A 84 -0.74 1.99 2.23
N ILE A 85 -0.71 1.45 1.02
CA ILE A 85 0.46 0.80 0.43
C ILE A 85 0.82 1.55 -0.84
N ARG A 86 2.09 1.94 -0.93
CA ARG A 86 2.68 2.44 -2.17
C ARG A 86 3.23 1.28 -2.97
N ILE A 87 2.74 1.07 -4.18
CA ILE A 87 3.08 -0.14 -4.95
C ILE A 87 4.54 -0.08 -5.43
N ARG A 88 5.31 -1.11 -5.09
CA ARG A 88 6.61 -1.39 -5.72
C ARG A 88 6.43 -2.35 -6.88
N GLU A 89 5.78 -3.47 -6.61
CA GLU A 89 5.50 -4.52 -7.58
C GLU A 89 4.05 -5.02 -7.45
N SER A 90 3.53 -5.54 -8.55
CA SER A 90 2.13 -5.95 -8.63
C SER A 90 1.92 -7.02 -9.69
N GLN A 91 1.16 -8.06 -9.35
CA GLN A 91 0.85 -9.17 -10.22
C GLN A 91 -0.64 -9.50 -10.18
N ARG A 92 -1.26 -9.70 -11.35
CA ARG A 92 -2.62 -10.27 -11.44
C ARG A 92 -2.55 -11.77 -11.25
N ILE A 93 -3.36 -12.31 -10.36
CA ILE A 93 -3.50 -13.75 -10.17
C ILE A 93 -4.70 -14.19 -10.99
N ARG A 94 -4.46 -14.94 -12.06
CA ARG A 94 -5.54 -15.62 -12.78
C ARG A 94 -5.97 -16.82 -11.95
N LEU A 95 -7.27 -16.99 -11.75
CA LEU A 95 -7.80 -18.29 -11.34
C LEU A 95 -7.68 -19.18 -12.58
N GLU A 96 -6.85 -20.22 -12.50
CA GLU A 96 -6.93 -21.31 -13.49
C GLU A 96 -8.28 -22.00 -13.29
N GLU A 97 -9.07 -22.09 -14.36
CA GLU A 97 -10.37 -22.78 -14.41
C GLU A 97 -10.23 -24.29 -14.25
#